data_AF-F3YBE1-F1
#
_entry.id   AF-F3YBE1-F1
#
_cell.length_a   1.000
_cell.length_b   1.000
_cell.length_c   1.000
_cell.angle_alpha   90.00
_cell.angle_beta   90.00
_cell.angle_gamma   90.00
#
_symmetry.space_group_name_H-M   'P 1'
#
loop_
_entity.id
_entity.type
_entity.pdbx_description
1 polymer ?
#
loop_
_entity_poly.entity_id
_entity_poly.type
_entity_poly.pdbx_seq_one_letter_code
_entity_poly.pdbx_strand_id
1 'polypeptide(L)'
;MCVIISTLLQSTLFLLKKEEEQTKQLELARLLYEESQLFYVNNKVKHKTFKLGEEKYNILWQIQDKKTKKLQIDNNKRNIIIEKNPPSTKGFALFECLIALFILSILCLLFTSTIKYVETSNQQLLNKKEKEWQVFLIQLENELKDCTYIELFPSKVKFKNNTTEHTVWIEYKSKNIVKIDNGGYQPLLTGLSSATFTSKLPQIEIKGKFSNKKKYQGRILVKEEEK
;
A
#
# COMPACT_ATOMS: atom_id res chain seq x y z
N MET A 1 -21.88 -1.14 9.07
CA MET A 1 -21.42 -2.01 7.97
C MET A 1 -22.41 -2.08 6.80
N CYS A 2 -23.72 -2.23 7.05
CA CYS A 2 -24.76 -2.33 6.00
C CYS A 2 -24.91 -1.07 5.10
N VAL A 3 -24.76 0.13 5.67
CA VAL A 3 -24.93 1.40 4.93
C VAL A 3 -23.82 1.63 3.88
N ILE A 4 -22.60 1.22 4.18
CA ILE A 4 -21.44 1.40 3.27
C ILE A 4 -21.54 0.47 2.06
N ILE A 5 -22.10 -0.74 2.24
CA ILE A 5 -22.31 -1.70 1.14
C ILE A 5 -23.46 -1.21 0.24
N SER A 6 -24.51 -0.64 0.82
CA SER A 6 -25.65 -0.09 0.06
C SER A 6 -25.23 1.11 -0.80
N THR A 7 -24.40 2.01 -0.29
CA THR A 7 -23.93 3.18 -1.06
C THR A 7 -22.97 2.76 -2.17
N LEU A 8 -22.09 1.78 -1.93
CA LEU A 8 -21.20 1.22 -2.96
C LEU A 8 -21.97 0.51 -4.08
N LEU A 9 -23.02 -0.24 -3.76
CA LEU A 9 -23.87 -0.88 -4.77
C LEU A 9 -24.61 0.16 -5.63
N GLN A 10 -25.09 1.23 -5.02
CA GLN A 10 -25.86 2.26 -5.72
C GLN A 10 -24.98 3.14 -6.61
N SER A 11 -23.75 3.42 -6.19
CA SER A 11 -22.76 4.11 -7.01
C SER A 11 -22.28 3.25 -8.20
N THR A 12 -22.08 1.95 -8.00
CA THR A 12 -21.67 1.04 -9.10
C THR A 12 -22.79 0.84 -10.12
N LEU A 13 -24.04 0.70 -9.68
CA LEU A 13 -25.21 0.58 -10.57
C LEU A 13 -25.46 1.86 -11.38
N PHE A 14 -25.23 3.03 -10.79
CA PHE A 14 -25.32 4.32 -11.48
C PHE A 14 -24.22 4.48 -12.54
N LEU A 15 -23.00 4.05 -12.24
CA LEU A 15 -21.88 4.08 -13.20
C LEU A 15 -22.12 3.14 -14.38
N LEU A 16 -22.61 1.92 -14.13
CA LEU A 16 -22.96 0.96 -15.19
C LEU A 16 -24.05 1.50 -16.12
N LYS A 17 -25.09 2.15 -15.57
CA LYS A 17 -26.16 2.74 -16.38
C LYS A 17 -25.66 3.89 -17.27
N LYS A 18 -24.71 4.68 -16.76
CA LYS A 18 -24.11 5.80 -17.51
C LYS A 18 -23.21 5.31 -18.65
N GLU A 19 -22.52 4.19 -18.44
CA GLU A 19 -21.68 3.55 -19.46
C GLU A 19 -22.53 2.93 -20.59
N GLU A 20 -23.69 2.35 -20.27
CA GLU A 20 -24.65 1.85 -21.26
C GLU A 20 -25.26 2.97 -22.14
N GLU A 21 -25.53 4.14 -21.56
CA GLU A 21 -26.03 5.31 -22.29
C GLU A 21 -24.95 5.88 -23.24
N GLN A 22 -23.70 5.93 -22.79
CA GLN A 22 -22.56 6.40 -23.58
C GLN A 22 -22.25 5.46 -24.75
N THR A 23 -22.31 4.14 -24.53
CA THR A 23 -22.10 3.14 -25.59
C THR A 23 -23.18 3.21 -26.66
N LYS A 24 -24.46 3.39 -26.28
CA LYS A 24 -25.56 3.63 -27.23
C LYS A 24 -25.35 4.88 -28.08
N GLN A 25 -24.90 5.98 -27.48
CA GLN A 25 -24.59 7.21 -28.21
C GLN A 25 -23.39 7.06 -29.16
N LEU A 26 -22.36 6.31 -28.75
CA LEU A 26 -21.19 6.03 -29.58
C LEU A 26 -21.51 5.10 -30.75
N GLU A 27 -22.38 4.11 -30.54
CA GLU A 27 -22.84 3.19 -31.59
C GLU A 27 -23.73 3.91 -32.60
N LEU A 28 -24.61 4.82 -32.15
CA LEU A 28 -25.36 5.71 -33.04
C LEU A 28 -24.43 6.62 -33.85
N ALA A 29 -23.42 7.21 -33.22
CA ALA A 29 -22.44 8.04 -33.92
C ALA A 29 -21.66 7.24 -34.97
N ARG A 30 -21.33 5.98 -34.68
CA ARG A 30 -20.65 5.07 -35.62
C ARG A 30 -21.54 4.66 -36.79
N LEU A 31 -22.80 4.30 -36.55
CA LEU A 31 -23.78 3.97 -37.60
C LEU A 31 -24.03 5.17 -38.52
N LEU A 32 -24.18 6.37 -37.95
CA LEU A 32 -24.32 7.60 -38.72
C LEU A 32 -23.06 7.89 -39.56
N TYR A 33 -21.87 7.57 -39.04
CA TYR A 33 -20.62 7.74 -39.76
C TYR A 33 -20.46 6.74 -40.92
N GLU A 34 -20.73 5.45 -40.70
CA GLU A 34 -20.66 4.43 -41.77
C GLU A 34 -21.69 4.68 -42.88
N GLU A 35 -22.90 5.11 -42.55
CA GLU A 35 -23.90 5.47 -43.57
C GLU A 35 -23.55 6.74 -44.35
N SER A 36 -22.88 7.71 -43.70
CA SER A 36 -22.37 8.90 -44.41
C SER A 36 -21.35 8.52 -45.48
N GLN A 37 -20.53 7.49 -45.25
CA GLN A 37 -19.55 6.99 -46.23
C GLN A 37 -20.24 6.30 -47.42
N LEU A 38 -21.31 5.54 -47.19
CA LEU A 38 -22.13 4.95 -48.26
C LEU A 38 -22.85 6.00 -49.12
N PHE A 39 -23.22 7.15 -48.54
CA PHE A 39 -23.83 8.27 -49.25
C PHE A 39 -22.86 8.99 -50.20
N TYR A 40 -21.56 9.03 -49.89
CA TYR A 40 -20.55 9.57 -50.80
C TYR A 40 -20.29 8.70 -52.05
N VAL A 41 -20.69 7.42 -52.02
CA VAL A 41 -20.43 6.47 -53.11
C VAL A 41 -21.58 6.42 -54.13
N ASN A 42 -22.82 6.72 -53.75
CA ASN A 42 -23.97 6.59 -54.65
C ASN A 42 -24.85 7.85 -54.63
N ASN A 43 -24.69 8.66 -55.67
CA ASN A 43 -25.21 10.03 -55.82
C ASN A 43 -26.75 10.08 -56.07
N LYS A 44 -27.57 9.53 -55.16
CA LYS A 44 -29.03 9.65 -55.18
C LYS A 44 -29.62 9.87 -53.79
N VAL A 45 -30.38 10.95 -53.65
CA VAL A 45 -31.15 11.30 -52.45
C VAL A 45 -32.19 10.20 -52.18
N LYS A 46 -32.13 9.58 -50.99
CA LYS A 46 -33.16 8.65 -50.50
C LYS A 46 -33.72 9.16 -49.19
N HIS A 47 -35.05 9.22 -49.12
CA HIS A 47 -35.77 9.35 -47.86
C HIS A 47 -35.73 7.99 -47.14
N LYS A 48 -35.25 7.95 -45.89
CA LYS A 48 -35.37 6.76 -45.07
C LYS A 48 -35.73 7.14 -43.63
N THR A 49 -36.73 6.46 -43.12
CA THR A 49 -37.21 6.58 -41.74
C THR A 49 -36.57 5.47 -40.92
N PHE A 50 -35.92 5.80 -39.80
CA PHE A 50 -35.37 4.80 -38.88
C PHE A 50 -36.16 4.80 -37.57
N LYS A 51 -36.38 3.61 -37.02
CA LYS A 51 -36.96 3.42 -35.68
C LYS A 51 -35.84 3.08 -34.71
N LEU A 52 -35.77 3.81 -33.61
CA LEU A 52 -34.91 3.50 -32.47
C LEU A 52 -35.78 3.47 -31.22
N GLY A 53 -36.09 2.27 -30.72
CA GLY A 53 -37.14 2.10 -29.72
C GLY A 53 -38.54 2.43 -30.27
N GLU A 54 -39.37 3.14 -29.51
CA GLU A 54 -40.73 3.53 -29.93
C GLU A 54 -40.78 4.81 -30.78
N GLU A 55 -39.69 5.57 -30.86
CA GLU A 55 -39.65 6.84 -31.59
C GLU A 55 -39.20 6.67 -33.05
N LYS A 56 -39.87 7.40 -33.94
CA LYS A 56 -39.58 7.44 -35.39
C LYS A 56 -38.89 8.74 -35.73
N TYR A 57 -37.75 8.65 -36.41
CA TYR A 57 -37.03 9.83 -36.89
C TYR A 57 -36.89 9.78 -38.42
N ASN A 58 -37.10 10.94 -39.04
CA ASN A 58 -36.96 11.15 -40.48
C ASN A 58 -35.75 12.04 -40.74
N ILE A 59 -34.81 11.58 -41.57
CA ILE A 59 -33.64 12.36 -41.94
C ILE A 59 -33.68 12.64 -43.45
N LEU A 60 -33.51 13.92 -43.80
CA LEU A 60 -33.42 14.43 -45.17
C LEU A 60 -31.97 14.83 -45.44
N TRP A 61 -31.33 14.20 -46.42
CA TRP A 61 -29.95 14.51 -46.83
C TRP A 61 -29.95 15.24 -48.17
N GLN A 62 -29.38 16.45 -48.23
CA GLN A 62 -29.06 17.12 -49.50
C GLN A 62 -27.56 16.97 -49.82
N ILE A 63 -27.25 16.70 -51.09
CA ILE A 63 -25.91 16.42 -51.62
C ILE A 63 -25.16 17.74 -51.88
N GLN A 64 -23.89 17.80 -51.48
CA GLN A 64 -22.99 18.91 -51.82
C GLN A 64 -21.94 18.43 -52.83
N ASP A 65 -22.01 18.94 -54.06
CA ASP A 65 -21.06 18.62 -55.13
C ASP A 65 -19.68 19.26 -54.83
N LYS A 66 -18.61 18.49 -55.00
CA LYS A 66 -17.25 18.82 -54.51
C LYS A 66 -16.40 19.64 -55.50
N LYS A 67 -16.90 20.02 -56.69
CA LYS A 67 -16.03 20.59 -57.75
C LYS A 67 -16.19 22.06 -58.11
N THR A 68 -17.22 22.76 -57.65
CA THR A 68 -17.38 24.20 -57.93
C THR A 68 -17.85 24.93 -56.68
N LYS A 69 -16.98 25.78 -56.10
CA LYS A 69 -17.34 26.75 -55.05
C LYS A 69 -18.22 27.88 -55.61
N LYS A 70 -19.36 27.56 -56.19
CA LYS A 70 -20.46 28.49 -56.49
C LYS A 70 -21.78 27.75 -56.36
N LEU A 71 -22.57 28.10 -55.34
CA LEU A 71 -23.98 27.77 -55.28
C LEU A 71 -24.73 28.77 -56.18
N GLN A 72 -25.38 28.31 -57.24
CA GLN A 72 -26.41 29.10 -57.90
C GLN A 72 -27.68 29.08 -57.03
N ILE A 73 -28.21 30.27 -56.77
CA ILE A 73 -29.39 30.50 -55.95
C ILE A 73 -30.62 30.29 -56.83
N ASP A 74 -31.42 29.27 -56.54
CA ASP A 74 -32.78 29.14 -57.05
C ASP A 74 -33.72 29.88 -56.08
N ASN A 75 -34.28 31.00 -56.53
CA ASN A 75 -34.93 32.03 -55.69
C ASN A 75 -36.30 31.64 -55.11
N ASN A 76 -36.63 30.35 -54.97
CA ASN A 76 -37.96 29.94 -54.53
C ASN A 76 -38.02 28.76 -53.56
N LYS A 77 -37.11 28.70 -52.58
CA LYS A 77 -37.32 27.98 -51.32
C LYS A 77 -36.33 28.50 -50.30
N ARG A 78 -36.85 28.97 -49.15
CA ARG A 78 -36.06 29.42 -48.00
C ARG A 78 -35.29 28.23 -47.41
N ASN A 79 -34.12 27.95 -47.98
CA ASN A 79 -33.21 26.94 -47.43
C ASN A 79 -32.37 27.59 -46.33
N ILE A 80 -32.65 27.23 -45.09
CA ILE A 80 -31.82 27.57 -43.94
C ILE A 80 -30.59 26.66 -44.00
N ILE A 81 -29.45 27.21 -44.44
CA ILE A 81 -28.17 26.50 -44.38
C ILE A 81 -27.70 26.56 -42.92
N ILE A 82 -27.82 25.44 -42.21
CA ILE A 82 -27.21 25.30 -40.88
C ILE A 82 -25.75 24.88 -41.09
N GLU A 83 -24.85 25.85 -41.01
CA GLU A 83 -23.41 25.59 -40.93
C GLU A 83 -23.13 24.91 -39.58
N LYS A 84 -22.98 23.58 -39.58
CA LYS A 84 -22.56 22.82 -38.39
C LYS A 84 -21.10 23.14 -38.10
N ASN A 85 -20.86 24.07 -37.18
CA ASN A 85 -19.57 24.22 -36.54
C ASN A 85 -19.30 22.94 -35.69
N PRO A 86 -18.19 22.19 -35.88
CA PRO A 86 -17.93 21.01 -35.08
C PRO A 86 -17.92 21.39 -33.58
N PRO A 87 -18.56 20.60 -32.70
CA PRO A 87 -18.59 20.91 -31.28
C PRO A 87 -17.15 21.02 -30.77
N SER A 88 -16.86 22.12 -30.08
CA SER A 88 -15.51 22.42 -29.61
C SER A 88 -15.09 21.35 -28.59
N THR A 89 -14.19 20.45 -28.99
CA THR A 89 -13.66 19.36 -28.15
C THR A 89 -12.68 19.84 -27.08
N LYS A 90 -12.31 21.13 -27.11
CA LYS A 90 -11.32 21.73 -26.21
C LYS A 90 -11.71 21.67 -24.73
N GLY A 91 -13.02 21.72 -24.41
CA GLY A 91 -13.51 21.61 -23.03
C GLY A 91 -13.38 20.20 -22.43
N PHE A 92 -13.45 19.16 -23.27
CA PHE A 92 -13.35 17.77 -22.81
C PHE A 92 -11.93 17.41 -22.36
N ALA A 93 -10.90 17.90 -23.06
CA ALA A 93 -9.50 17.68 -22.69
C ALA A 93 -9.12 18.33 -21.34
N LEU A 94 -9.74 19.47 -21.00
CA LEU A 94 -9.47 20.14 -19.73
C LEU A 94 -10.05 19.36 -18.54
N PHE A 95 -11.25 18.80 -18.70
CA PHE A 95 -11.87 17.96 -17.69
C PHE A 95 -11.11 16.64 -17.49
N GLU A 96 -10.62 16.03 -18.56
CA GLU A 96 -9.75 14.85 -18.52
C GLU A 96 -8.45 15.13 -17.74
N CYS A 97 -7.81 16.28 -18.00
CA CYS A 97 -6.63 16.72 -17.25
C CYS A 97 -6.92 16.93 -15.76
N LEU A 98 -8.08 17.48 -15.41
CA LEU A 98 -8.49 17.70 -14.02
C LEU A 98 -8.69 16.38 -13.27
N ILE A 99 -9.31 15.38 -13.92
CA ILE A 99 -9.45 14.04 -13.35
C ILE A 99 -8.09 13.37 -13.19
N ALA A 100 -7.21 13.47 -14.19
CA ALA A 100 -5.86 12.90 -14.14
C ALA A 100 -5.05 13.49 -12.98
N LEU A 101 -5.12 14.81 -12.77
CA LEU A 101 -4.48 15.48 -11.63
C LEU A 101 -5.07 15.05 -10.29
N PHE A 102 -6.39 14.86 -10.22
CA PHE A 102 -7.04 14.38 -9.00
C PHE A 102 -6.59 12.97 -8.64
N ILE A 103 -6.56 12.06 -9.61
CA ILE A 103 -6.06 10.68 -9.42
C ILE A 103 -4.58 10.70 -9.00
N LEU A 104 -3.75 11.52 -9.67
CA LEU A 104 -2.34 11.67 -9.33
C LEU A 104 -2.15 12.15 -7.89
N SER A 105 -2.97 13.10 -7.42
CA SER A 105 -2.90 13.61 -6.04
C SER A 105 -3.20 12.53 -5.00
N ILE A 106 -4.19 11.67 -5.27
CA ILE A 106 -4.54 10.54 -4.40
C ILE A 106 -3.39 9.53 -4.37
N LEU A 107 -2.81 9.21 -5.53
CA LEU A 107 -1.67 8.30 -5.61
C LEU A 107 -0.46 8.82 -4.82
N CYS A 108 -0.13 10.11 -4.94
CA CYS A 108 0.94 10.74 -4.16
C CYS A 108 0.68 10.65 -2.64
N LEU A 109 -0.58 10.84 -2.22
CA LEU A 109 -0.95 10.76 -0.81
C LEU A 109 -0.84 9.33 -0.27
N LEU A 110 -1.30 8.34 -1.04
CA LEU A 110 -1.18 6.91 -0.70
C LEU A 110 0.28 6.48 -0.61
N PHE A 111 1.12 6.94 -1.53
CA PHE A 111 2.55 6.65 -1.53
C PHE A 111 3.25 7.21 -0.28
N THR A 112 2.96 8.46 0.05
CA THR A 112 3.51 9.11 1.26
C THR A 112 3.08 8.41 2.54
N SER A 113 1.80 8.00 2.63
CA SER A 113 1.28 7.25 3.78
C SER A 113 1.94 5.88 3.93
N THR A 114 2.19 5.19 2.80
CA THR A 114 2.84 3.87 2.79
C THR A 114 4.28 3.97 3.31
N ILE A 115 5.03 4.99 2.86
CA ILE A 115 6.40 5.21 3.33
C ILE A 115 6.44 5.43 4.85
N LYS A 116 5.55 6.30 5.37
CA LYS A 116 5.46 6.60 6.81
C LYS A 116 5.09 5.37 7.65
N TYR A 117 4.19 4.53 7.13
CA TYR A 117 3.78 3.30 7.80
C TYR A 117 4.95 2.31 7.93
N VAL A 118 5.73 2.11 6.85
CA VAL A 118 6.90 1.23 6.86
C VAL A 118 7.96 1.72 7.85
N GLU A 119 8.22 3.02 7.88
CA GLU A 119 9.17 3.60 8.83
C GLU A 119 8.71 3.39 10.28
N THR A 120 7.44 3.67 10.57
CA THR A 120 6.87 3.51 11.92
C THR A 120 6.89 2.05 12.36
N SER A 121 6.54 1.10 11.49
CA SER A 121 6.61 -0.34 11.79
C SER A 121 8.04 -0.79 12.09
N ASN A 122 9.02 -0.31 11.32
CA ASN A 122 10.43 -0.59 11.60
C ASN A 122 10.85 -0.01 12.96
N GLN A 123 10.47 1.22 13.29
CA GLN A 123 10.74 1.81 14.60
C GLN A 123 10.08 1.03 15.74
N GLN A 124 8.86 0.52 15.55
CA GLN A 124 8.18 -0.33 16.54
C GLN A 124 8.91 -1.66 16.77
N LEU A 125 9.41 -2.30 15.70
CA LEU A 125 10.25 -3.50 15.81
C LEU A 125 11.57 -3.22 16.53
N LEU A 126 12.19 -2.07 16.27
CA LEU A 126 13.39 -1.62 16.96
C LEU A 126 13.14 -1.40 18.46
N ASN A 127 12.03 -0.74 18.81
CA ASN A 127 11.60 -0.53 20.19
C ASN A 127 11.25 -1.85 20.88
N LYS A 128 10.74 -2.85 20.15
CA LYS A 128 10.48 -4.18 20.69
C LYS A 128 11.76 -4.86 21.18
N LYS A 129 12.86 -4.82 20.39
CA LYS A 129 14.14 -5.42 20.80
C LYS A 129 14.78 -4.73 21.99
N GLU A 130 14.61 -3.41 22.09
CA GLU A 130 15.02 -2.67 23.28
C GLU A 130 14.22 -3.08 24.52
N LYS A 131 12.89 -3.22 24.40
CA LYS A 131 12.06 -3.74 25.50
C LYS A 131 12.45 -5.16 25.90
N GLU A 132 12.66 -6.06 24.93
CA GLU A 132 13.13 -7.43 25.18
C GLU A 132 14.46 -7.44 25.95
N TRP A 133 15.40 -6.56 25.58
CA TRP A 133 16.67 -6.41 26.30
C TRP A 133 16.47 -5.97 27.76
N GLN A 134 15.61 -4.97 28.00
CA GLN A 134 15.34 -4.49 29.36
C GLN A 134 14.65 -5.56 30.22
N VAL A 135 13.65 -6.25 29.67
CA VAL A 135 12.97 -7.35 30.36
C VAL A 135 13.96 -8.47 30.71
N PHE A 136 14.86 -8.82 29.78
CA PHE A 136 15.93 -9.78 30.03
C PHE A 136 16.81 -9.37 31.22
N LEU A 137 17.26 -8.12 31.28
CA LEU A 137 18.11 -7.65 32.39
C LEU A 137 17.40 -7.75 33.74
N ILE A 138 16.14 -7.33 33.81
CA ILE A 138 15.34 -7.38 35.04
C ILE A 138 15.11 -8.84 35.46
N GLN A 139 14.76 -9.72 34.52
CA GLN A 139 14.58 -11.14 34.79
C GLN A 139 15.86 -11.77 35.30
N LEU A 140 16.98 -11.50 34.64
CA LEU A 140 18.28 -12.02 35.02
C LEU A 140 18.71 -11.53 36.41
N GLU A 141 18.51 -10.24 36.71
CA GLU A 141 18.81 -9.68 38.03
C GLU A 141 17.97 -10.34 39.12
N ASN A 142 16.67 -10.55 38.86
CA ASN A 142 15.81 -11.24 39.82
C ASN A 142 16.21 -12.71 40.03
N GLU A 143 16.61 -13.42 38.97
CA GLU A 143 17.09 -14.80 39.08
C GLU A 143 18.43 -14.90 39.81
N LEU A 144 19.30 -13.90 39.69
CA LEU A 144 20.62 -13.89 40.33
C LEU A 144 20.63 -13.27 41.73
N LYS A 145 19.49 -12.76 42.22
CA LYS A 145 19.37 -12.11 43.53
C LYS A 145 19.85 -12.99 44.69
N ASP A 146 19.56 -14.28 44.60
CA ASP A 146 19.93 -15.31 45.58
C ASP A 146 21.13 -16.15 45.10
N CYS A 147 21.81 -15.69 44.05
CA CYS A 147 23.00 -16.32 43.52
C CYS A 147 24.27 -15.54 43.88
N THR A 148 25.36 -16.28 44.07
CA THR A 148 26.69 -15.74 44.31
C THR A 148 27.57 -16.01 43.11
N TYR A 149 28.33 -15.01 42.68
CA TYR A 149 29.27 -15.14 41.57
C TYR A 149 30.42 -16.08 41.95
N ILE A 150 30.74 -17.02 41.06
CA ILE A 150 31.90 -17.92 41.20
C ILE A 150 33.00 -17.52 40.21
N GLU A 151 32.69 -17.57 38.91
CA GLU A 151 33.72 -17.47 37.86
C GLU A 151 33.14 -17.00 36.52
N LEU A 152 33.97 -16.30 35.74
CA LEU A 152 33.67 -15.81 34.40
C LEU A 152 34.51 -16.55 33.36
N PHE A 153 33.85 -17.02 32.30
CA PHE A 153 34.48 -17.51 31.08
C PHE A 153 34.10 -16.59 29.89
N PRO A 154 34.79 -16.69 28.74
CA PRO A 154 34.53 -15.80 27.60
C PRO A 154 33.07 -15.77 27.10
N SER A 155 32.36 -16.90 27.17
CA SER A 155 30.99 -17.06 26.66
C SER A 155 29.97 -17.48 27.73
N LYS A 156 30.40 -17.69 28.97
CA LYS A 156 29.54 -18.18 30.05
C LYS A 156 29.97 -17.62 31.41
N VAL A 157 29.00 -17.51 32.31
CA VAL A 157 29.21 -17.05 33.68
C VAL A 157 28.65 -18.09 34.64
N LYS A 158 29.42 -18.41 35.67
CA LYS A 158 29.09 -19.43 36.68
C LYS A 158 28.66 -18.76 37.98
N PHE A 159 27.54 -19.22 38.52
CA PHE A 159 26.98 -18.77 39.79
C PHE A 159 26.64 -19.96 40.69
N LYS A 160 26.67 -19.73 42.00
CA LYS A 160 26.16 -20.65 43.03
C LYS A 160 24.80 -20.14 43.48
N ASN A 161 23.77 -20.96 43.42
CA ASN A 161 22.49 -20.61 44.03
C ASN A 161 22.59 -20.85 45.55
N ASN A 162 22.36 -19.82 46.36
CA ASN A 162 22.49 -19.93 47.82
C ASN A 162 21.32 -20.69 48.47
N THR A 163 20.19 -20.84 47.77
CA THR A 163 19.01 -21.55 48.28
C THR A 163 19.07 -23.04 47.98
N THR A 164 19.48 -23.42 46.76
CA THR A 164 19.50 -24.83 46.30
C THR A 164 20.89 -25.45 46.32
N GLU A 165 21.93 -24.66 46.58
CA GLU A 165 23.36 -25.02 46.50
C GLU A 165 23.84 -25.54 45.13
N HIS A 166 22.98 -25.52 44.12
CA HIS A 166 23.33 -25.94 42.77
C HIS A 166 24.05 -24.84 41.99
N THR A 167 24.83 -25.27 40.99
CA THR A 167 25.51 -24.36 40.08
C THR A 167 24.57 -23.92 38.96
N VAL A 168 24.42 -22.60 38.80
CA VAL A 168 23.68 -21.98 37.71
C VAL A 168 24.66 -21.41 36.70
N TRP A 169 24.42 -21.67 35.42
CA TRP A 169 25.24 -21.12 34.33
C TRP A 169 24.40 -20.19 33.47
N ILE A 170 24.98 -19.05 33.11
CA ILE A 170 24.44 -18.15 32.08
C ILE A 170 25.40 -18.22 30.89
N GLU A 171 24.95 -18.77 29.77
CA GLU A 171 25.80 -19.04 28.60
C GLU A 171 25.20 -18.41 27.34
N TYR A 172 26.06 -17.90 26.46
CA TYR A 172 25.69 -17.60 25.09
C TYR A 172 25.86 -18.84 24.20
N LYS A 173 24.75 -19.40 23.72
CA LYS A 173 24.72 -20.61 22.88
C LYS A 173 23.66 -20.48 21.78
N SER A 174 24.03 -20.87 20.55
CA SER A 174 23.10 -20.93 19.40
C SER A 174 22.26 -19.65 19.20
N LYS A 175 22.91 -18.48 19.23
CA LYS A 175 22.28 -17.15 19.06
C LYS A 175 21.35 -16.73 20.20
N ASN A 176 21.41 -17.41 21.34
CA ASN A 176 20.59 -17.13 22.52
C ASN A 176 21.48 -17.01 23.77
N ILE A 177 21.03 -16.24 24.74
CA ILE A 177 21.52 -16.34 26.12
C ILE A 177 20.60 -17.31 26.84
N VAL A 178 21.19 -18.39 27.36
CA VAL A 178 20.49 -19.46 28.05
C VAL A 178 20.97 -19.56 29.48
N LYS A 179 20.04 -19.84 30.39
CA LYS A 179 20.33 -20.34 31.72
C LYS A 179 20.34 -21.86 31.69
N ILE A 180 21.32 -22.43 32.37
CA ILE A 180 21.42 -23.86 32.63
C ILE A 180 21.38 -24.02 34.15
N ASP A 181 20.34 -24.68 34.63
CA ASP A 181 20.14 -24.95 36.04
C ASP A 181 19.62 -26.38 36.20
N ASN A 182 20.33 -27.19 37.00
CA ASN A 182 20.02 -28.60 37.26
C ASN A 182 19.66 -29.45 36.01
N GLY A 183 20.38 -29.23 34.90
CA GLY A 183 20.14 -29.93 33.62
C GLY A 183 19.01 -29.37 32.75
N GLY A 184 18.24 -28.41 33.26
CA GLY A 184 17.24 -27.66 32.48
C GLY A 184 17.88 -26.54 31.66
N TYR A 185 17.41 -26.37 30.42
CA TYR A 185 17.80 -25.27 29.54
C TYR A 185 16.67 -24.25 29.42
N GLN A 186 16.88 -23.05 29.95
CA GLN A 186 15.91 -21.95 29.88
C GLN A 186 16.47 -20.80 29.01
N PRO A 187 15.88 -20.49 27.85
CA PRO A 187 16.28 -19.33 27.07
C PRO A 187 15.82 -18.04 27.75
N LEU A 188 16.76 -17.14 28.03
CA LEU A 188 16.50 -15.83 28.65
C LEU A 188 16.40 -14.72 27.61
N LEU A 189 17.20 -14.79 26.55
CA LEU A 189 17.16 -13.82 25.45
C LEU A 189 17.51 -14.49 24.12
N THR A 190 16.77 -14.19 23.07
CA THR A 190 16.89 -14.86 21.76
C THR A 190 17.17 -13.88 20.62
N GLY A 191 17.71 -14.41 19.51
CA GLY A 191 17.94 -13.63 18.29
C GLY A 191 19.16 -12.72 18.36
N LEU A 192 20.16 -13.08 19.17
CA LEU A 192 21.44 -12.41 19.24
C LEU A 192 22.38 -12.93 18.15
N SER A 193 23.14 -12.03 17.53
CA SER A 193 24.27 -12.37 16.68
C SER A 193 25.52 -12.72 17.49
N SER A 194 25.70 -12.08 18.65
CA SER A 194 26.81 -12.32 19.57
C SER A 194 26.46 -11.79 20.95
N ALA A 195 26.96 -12.43 22.01
CA ALA A 195 26.96 -11.87 23.35
C ALA A 195 28.31 -12.09 24.04
N THR A 196 28.72 -11.14 24.87
CA THR A 196 29.96 -11.19 25.64
C THR A 196 29.70 -10.77 27.07
N PHE A 197 30.36 -11.44 28.00
CA PHE A 197 30.28 -11.17 29.43
C PHE A 197 31.63 -10.66 29.91
N THR A 198 31.65 -9.57 30.66
CA THR A 198 32.85 -9.00 31.26
C THR A 198 32.63 -8.81 32.76
N SER A 199 33.51 -9.37 33.57
CA SER A 199 33.48 -9.17 35.02
C SER A 199 34.15 -7.86 35.38
N LYS A 200 33.44 -7.00 36.12
CA LYS A 200 33.91 -5.76 36.75
C LYS A 200 33.35 -5.72 38.17
N LEU A 201 33.78 -6.66 39.01
CA LEU A 201 33.22 -6.88 40.34
C LEU A 201 33.06 -5.56 41.14
N PRO A 202 31.93 -5.37 41.84
CA PRO A 202 30.82 -6.31 42.06
C PRO A 202 29.77 -6.32 40.92
N GLN A 203 30.12 -5.90 39.70
CA GLN A 203 29.23 -5.85 38.56
C GLN A 203 29.65 -6.82 37.45
N ILE A 204 28.68 -7.38 36.75
CA ILE A 204 28.93 -8.10 35.49
C ILE A 204 28.30 -7.30 34.37
N GLU A 205 29.14 -6.94 33.39
CA GLU A 205 28.73 -6.24 32.19
C GLU A 205 28.36 -7.25 31.11
N ILE A 206 27.14 -7.15 30.59
CA ILE A 206 26.60 -8.02 29.54
C ILE A 206 26.41 -7.16 28.29
N LYS A 207 27.05 -7.57 27.19
CA LYS A 207 26.94 -6.89 25.90
C LYS A 207 26.34 -7.85 24.88
N GLY A 208 25.23 -7.46 24.27
CA GLY A 208 24.54 -8.22 23.24
C GLY A 208 24.46 -7.45 21.94
N LYS A 209 24.68 -8.12 20.82
CA LYS A 209 24.45 -7.58 19.47
C LYS A 209 23.35 -8.38 18.81
N PHE A 210 22.27 -7.74 18.38
CA PHE A 210 21.18 -8.40 17.66
C PHE A 210 21.49 -8.51 16.15
N SER A 211 20.73 -9.34 15.43
CA SER A 211 20.87 -9.53 13.97
C SER A 211 20.73 -8.23 13.17
N ASN A 212 19.99 -7.24 13.69
CA ASN A 212 19.84 -5.90 13.12
C ASN A 212 21.07 -4.98 13.37
N LYS A 213 22.20 -5.53 13.80
CA LYS A 213 23.46 -4.83 14.14
C LYS A 213 23.40 -3.87 15.33
N LYS A 214 22.24 -3.67 15.96
CA LYS A 214 22.15 -2.87 17.20
C LYS A 214 22.85 -3.60 18.35
N LYS A 215 23.57 -2.82 19.15
CA LYS A 215 24.29 -3.28 20.34
C LYS A 215 23.57 -2.74 21.56
N TYR A 216 23.38 -3.60 22.54
CA TYR A 216 22.85 -3.25 23.84
C TYR A 216 23.85 -3.69 24.89
N GLN A 217 23.90 -2.93 25.98
CA GLN A 217 24.75 -3.22 27.12
C GLN A 217 23.94 -3.06 28.38
N GLY A 218 24.22 -3.91 29.36
CA GLY A 218 23.60 -3.92 30.66
C GLY A 218 24.63 -4.28 31.71
N ARG A 219 24.37 -3.87 32.95
CA ARG A 219 25.20 -4.22 34.10
C ARG A 219 24.28 -4.78 35.17
N ILE A 220 24.68 -5.89 35.75
CA ILE A 220 23.99 -6.51 36.88
C ILE A 220 24.93 -6.51 38.08
N LEU A 221 24.37 -6.28 39.26
CA LEU A 221 25.10 -6.39 40.52
C LEU A 221 25.13 -7.87 40.93
N VAL A 222 26.29 -8.32 41.41
CA VAL A 222 26.48 -9.69 41.86
C VAL A 222 27.13 -9.70 43.23
N LYS A 223 26.70 -10.64 44.08
CA LYS A 223 27.33 -10.91 45.37
C LYS A 223 28.54 -11.80 45.11
N GLU A 224 29.66 -11.47 45.75
CA GLU A 224 30.89 -12.28 45.68
C GLU A 224 30.89 -13.30 46.82
N GLU A 225 31.44 -14.49 46.58
CA GLU A 225 31.61 -15.51 47.64
C GLU A 225 32.72 -15.02 48.57
N GLU A 226 32.38 -14.64 49.80
CA GLU A 226 33.37 -14.32 50.83
C GLU A 226 34.25 -15.57 51.03
N LYS A 227 35.55 -15.42 50.69
CA LYS A 227 36.56 -16.47 50.81
C LYS A 227 37.01 -16.68 52.25
#